data_AF-A0A9D8G1K8-F1
#
_entry.id   AF-A0A9D8G1K8-F1
#
_cell.length_a   1.000
_cell.length_b   1.000
_cell.length_c   1.000
_cell.angle_alpha   90.00
_cell.angle_beta   90.00
_cell.angle_gamma   90.00
#
_symmetry.space_group_name_H-M   'P 1'
#
loop_
_entity.id
_entity.type
_entity.pdbx_description
1 polymer ?
#
loop_
_entity_poly.entity_id
_entity_poly.type
_entity_poly.pdbx_seq_one_letter_code
_entity_poly.pdbx_strand_id
1 'polypeptide(L)'
;SITLLMLCQMGMVFGITQYMQFVLGYSALETGIRFLPSAAGVAIGASMSHRRVEHFGTTRVMAVAFIAYTALFAGASFWDVDTSYWVLGPMFFATGLCMGHIMPPATDALLGAVAEARSGVGSAMNSVSVQVGGAIGVAALGSVLSSIYSSNVKPAIAAIPSLPTEVARAATDSVGVAIIASDRLPDGASQALSSAARGSFMDGWQVMAFAVCGIGLAAAFFVMRFMPPRHLPVEAADALSSPLRGEEKSLP
;
A
#
# COMPACT_ATOMS: atom_id res chain seq x y z
N SER A 1 -2.79 3.39 13.82
CA SER A 1 -2.28 4.00 12.58
C SER A 1 -1.72 2.94 11.62
N ILE A 2 -0.86 2.01 12.08
CA ILE A 2 -0.28 0.93 11.24
C ILE A 2 -1.35 0.08 10.53
N THR A 3 -2.43 -0.29 11.23
CA THR A 3 -3.56 -1.03 10.62
C THR A 3 -4.16 -0.32 9.41
N LEU A 4 -4.38 1.00 9.49
CA LEU A 4 -4.95 1.79 8.40
C LEU A 4 -3.97 1.92 7.22
N LEU A 5 -2.67 2.04 7.51
CA LEU A 5 -1.64 2.02 6.48
C LEU A 5 -1.61 0.69 5.74
N MET A 6 -1.63 -0.43 6.47
CA MET A 6 -1.63 -1.78 5.88
C MET A 6 -2.91 -2.07 5.10
N LEU A 7 -4.05 -1.54 5.57
CA LEU A 7 -5.33 -1.58 4.86
C LEU A 7 -5.20 -0.90 3.48
N CYS A 8 -4.72 0.35 3.46
CA CYS A 8 -4.54 1.08 2.20
C CYS A 8 -3.52 0.39 1.29
N GLN A 9 -2.36 0.01 1.83
CA GLN A 9 -1.29 -0.61 1.05
C GLN A 9 -1.72 -1.93 0.42
N MET A 10 -2.25 -2.87 1.21
CA MET A 10 -2.55 -4.21 0.69
C MET A 10 -3.73 -4.18 -0.28
N GLY A 11 -4.74 -3.34 -0.02
CA GLY A 11 -5.82 -3.15 -0.98
C GLY A 11 -5.35 -2.49 -2.29
N MET A 12 -4.48 -1.46 -2.21
CA MET A 12 -3.89 -0.88 -3.42
C MET A 12 -2.98 -1.86 -4.16
N VAL A 13 -2.12 -2.62 -3.48
CA VAL A 13 -1.27 -3.64 -4.12
C VAL A 13 -2.12 -4.70 -4.82
N PHE A 14 -3.23 -5.12 -4.21
CA PHE A 14 -4.18 -6.03 -4.84
C PHE A 14 -4.76 -5.43 -6.14
N GLY A 15 -5.25 -4.19 -6.09
CA GLY A 15 -5.75 -3.49 -7.27
C GLY A 15 -4.68 -3.29 -8.36
N ILE A 16 -3.47 -2.87 -7.98
CA ILE A 16 -2.34 -2.65 -8.91
C ILE A 16 -2.00 -3.96 -9.61
N THR A 17 -2.01 -5.07 -8.87
CA THR A 17 -1.73 -6.40 -9.42
C THR A 17 -2.78 -6.78 -10.47
N GLN A 18 -4.07 -6.53 -10.19
CA GLN A 18 -5.16 -6.75 -11.14
C GLN A 18 -5.02 -5.84 -12.37
N TYR A 19 -4.72 -4.56 -12.18
CA TYR A 19 -4.49 -3.59 -13.23
C TYR A 19 -3.35 -4.02 -14.16
N MET A 20 -2.20 -4.39 -13.61
CA MET A 20 -1.04 -4.82 -14.39
C MET A 20 -1.31 -6.09 -15.19
N GLN A 21 -2.04 -7.05 -14.63
CA GLN A 21 -2.28 -8.34 -15.31
C GLN A 21 -3.43 -8.27 -16.32
N PHE A 22 -4.56 -7.67 -15.94
CA PHE A 22 -5.79 -7.74 -16.73
C PHE A 22 -6.02 -6.51 -17.61
N VAL A 23 -5.50 -5.34 -17.20
CA VAL A 23 -5.58 -4.12 -18.03
C VAL A 23 -4.35 -4.01 -18.92
N LEU A 24 -3.15 -4.00 -18.35
CA LEU A 24 -1.89 -3.88 -19.12
C LEU A 24 -1.45 -5.18 -19.79
N GLY A 25 -2.05 -6.31 -19.44
CA GLY A 25 -1.77 -7.60 -20.07
C GLY A 25 -0.44 -8.24 -19.67
N TYR A 26 0.19 -7.79 -18.58
CA TYR A 26 1.43 -8.41 -18.10
C TYR A 26 1.16 -9.79 -17.51
N SER A 27 2.08 -10.73 -17.71
CA SER A 27 2.03 -12.00 -16.97
C SER A 27 2.26 -11.77 -15.46
N ALA A 28 1.92 -12.78 -14.64
CA ALA A 28 2.17 -12.73 -13.20
C ALA A 28 3.67 -12.55 -12.87
N LEU A 29 4.55 -13.22 -13.62
CA LEU A 29 6.01 -13.08 -13.47
C LEU A 29 6.46 -11.67 -13.83
N GLU A 30 5.99 -11.16 -14.96
CA GLU A 30 6.28 -9.79 -15.41
C GLU A 30 5.81 -8.72 -14.44
N THR A 31 4.64 -8.92 -13.83
CA THR A 31 4.10 -8.06 -12.79
C THR A 31 5.02 -8.07 -11.58
N GLY A 32 5.44 -9.25 -11.11
CA GLY A 32 6.39 -9.39 -10.00
C GLY A 32 7.72 -8.67 -10.25
N ILE A 33 8.31 -8.84 -11.44
CA ILE A 33 9.56 -8.16 -11.81
C ILE A 33 9.37 -6.63 -11.86
N ARG A 34 8.25 -6.15 -12.39
CA ARG A 34 7.92 -4.72 -12.46
C ARG A 34 7.58 -4.11 -11.10
N PHE A 35 7.36 -4.92 -10.06
CA PHE A 35 7.23 -4.46 -8.68
C PHE A 35 8.57 -4.24 -7.96
N LEU A 36 9.69 -4.71 -8.52
CA LEU A 36 11.03 -4.58 -7.91
C LEU A 36 11.43 -3.15 -7.50
N PRO A 37 11.09 -2.08 -8.26
CA PRO A 37 11.37 -0.71 -7.82
C PRO A 37 10.76 -0.38 -6.47
N SER A 38 9.59 -0.94 -6.12
CA SER A 38 8.98 -0.75 -4.81
C SER A 38 9.85 -1.35 -3.69
N ALA A 39 10.34 -2.58 -3.88
CA ALA A 39 11.24 -3.21 -2.92
C ALA A 39 12.55 -2.42 -2.74
N ALA A 40 13.12 -1.90 -3.84
CA ALA A 40 14.30 -1.03 -3.79
C ALA A 40 14.00 0.27 -3.02
N GLY A 41 12.84 0.88 -3.26
CA GLY A 41 12.37 2.04 -2.52
C GLY A 41 12.27 1.77 -1.01
N VAL A 42 11.65 0.65 -0.63
CA VAL A 42 11.54 0.24 0.80
C VAL A 42 12.92 0.09 1.44
N ALA A 43 13.84 -0.62 0.79
CA ALA A 43 15.18 -0.85 1.32
C ALA A 43 15.94 0.47 1.54
N ILE A 44 15.90 1.37 0.54
CA ILE A 44 16.54 2.68 0.63
C ILE A 44 15.87 3.53 1.71
N GLY A 45 14.54 3.60 1.73
CA GLY A 45 13.78 4.38 2.70
C GLY A 45 14.05 3.92 4.14
N ALA A 46 14.05 2.60 4.36
CA ALA A 46 14.33 2.01 5.66
C ALA A 46 15.74 2.34 6.15
N SER A 47 16.77 2.17 5.30
CA SER A 47 18.15 2.50 5.66
C SER A 47 18.36 3.98 5.99
N MET A 48 17.62 4.87 5.31
CA MET A 48 17.68 6.31 5.54
C MET A 48 16.81 6.77 6.72
N SER A 49 15.86 5.94 7.17
CA SER A 49 14.86 6.34 8.17
C SER A 49 15.49 6.69 9.52
N HIS A 50 16.43 5.88 10.03
CA HIS A 50 17.08 6.09 11.32
C HIS A 50 17.79 7.45 11.39
N ARG A 51 18.64 7.76 10.40
CA ARG A 51 19.35 9.05 10.32
C ARG A 51 18.39 10.24 10.24
N ARG A 52 17.29 10.12 9.51
CA ARG A 52 16.28 11.19 9.41
C ARG A 52 15.50 11.35 10.71
N VAL A 53 15.20 10.25 11.40
CA VAL A 53 14.52 10.28 12.70
C VAL A 53 15.41 10.91 13.77
N GLU A 54 16.70 10.62 13.79
CA GLU A 54 17.66 11.25 14.69
C GLU A 54 17.70 12.78 14.53
N HIS A 55 17.64 13.28 13.29
CA HIS A 55 17.76 14.70 13.02
C HIS A 55 16.44 15.48 13.10
N PHE A 56 15.33 14.90 12.62
CA PHE A 56 14.04 15.58 12.47
C PHE A 56 12.97 15.12 13.46
N GLY A 57 13.21 14.01 14.17
CA GLY A 57 12.25 13.37 15.07
C GLY A 57 11.25 12.46 14.35
N THR A 58 10.83 11.39 15.04
CA THR A 58 9.94 10.33 14.53
C THR A 58 8.65 10.88 13.95
N THR A 59 7.95 11.76 14.68
CA THR A 59 6.64 12.27 14.28
C THR A 59 6.68 13.03 12.96
N ARG A 60 7.68 13.89 12.75
CA ARG A 60 7.79 14.70 11.52
C ARG A 60 8.13 13.83 10.31
N VAL A 61 9.09 12.91 10.46
CA VAL A 61 9.48 11.99 9.37
C VAL A 61 8.29 11.15 8.94
N MET A 62 7.56 10.56 9.89
CA MET A 62 6.39 9.75 9.60
C MET A 62 5.27 10.58 8.97
N ALA A 63 4.96 11.78 9.49
CA ALA A 63 3.90 12.62 8.95
C ALA A 63 4.16 13.03 7.49
N VAL A 64 5.39 13.46 7.17
CA VAL A 64 5.78 13.80 5.80
C VAL A 64 5.68 12.59 4.88
N ALA A 65 6.17 11.44 5.33
CA ALA A 65 6.10 10.21 4.54
C ALA A 65 4.65 9.77 4.30
N PHE A 66 3.76 9.89 5.28
CA PHE A 66 2.32 9.58 5.12
C PHE A 66 1.61 10.52 4.13
N ILE A 67 1.91 11.82 4.19
CA ILE A 67 1.37 12.81 3.25
C ILE A 67 1.85 12.50 1.83
N ALA A 68 3.15 12.28 1.66
CA ALA A 68 3.73 11.94 0.36
C ALA A 68 3.14 10.63 -0.18
N TYR A 69 3.00 9.61 0.66
CA TYR A 69 2.41 8.32 0.31
C TYR A 69 0.95 8.44 -0.12
N THR A 70 0.16 9.27 0.57
CA THR A 70 -1.23 9.54 0.20
C THR A 70 -1.32 10.31 -1.11
N ALA A 71 -0.44 11.29 -1.34
CA ALA A 71 -0.37 12.03 -2.60
C ALA A 71 0.01 11.12 -3.79
N LEU A 72 0.90 10.15 -3.58
CA LEU A 72 1.26 9.16 -4.61
C LEU A 72 0.06 8.28 -4.99
N PHE A 73 -0.77 7.87 -4.03
CA PHE A 73 -2.02 7.17 -4.32
C PHE A 73 -3.07 8.04 -5.00
N ALA A 74 -3.12 9.34 -4.69
CA ALA A 74 -3.94 10.26 -5.47
C ALA A 74 -3.50 10.32 -6.93
N GLY A 75 -2.18 10.31 -7.17
CA GLY A 75 -1.58 10.18 -8.49
C GLY A 75 -2.03 8.94 -9.27
N ALA A 76 -2.32 7.84 -8.57
CA ALA A 76 -2.79 6.60 -9.17
C ALA A 76 -4.21 6.72 -9.78
N SER A 77 -4.99 7.72 -9.35
CA SER A 77 -6.31 8.03 -9.92
C SER A 77 -6.24 8.53 -11.36
N PHE A 78 -5.07 8.98 -11.82
CA PHE A 78 -4.84 9.46 -13.19
C PHE A 78 -4.33 8.37 -14.12
N TRP A 79 -4.26 7.11 -13.67
CA TRP A 79 -3.86 6.02 -14.53
C TRP A 79 -4.98 5.69 -15.52
N ASP A 80 -4.57 5.40 -16.75
CA ASP A 80 -5.41 4.96 -17.85
C ASP A 80 -4.98 3.57 -18.34
N VAL A 81 -5.74 2.98 -19.26
CA VAL A 81 -5.52 1.62 -19.80
C VAL A 81 -4.19 1.43 -20.52
N ASP A 82 -3.52 2.51 -20.89
CA ASP A 82 -2.26 2.53 -21.64
C ASP A 82 -1.11 3.22 -20.88
N THR A 83 -1.26 3.38 -19.56
CA THR A 83 -0.24 4.04 -18.73
C THR A 83 1.12 3.38 -18.88
N SER A 84 2.11 4.16 -19.32
CA SER A 84 3.47 3.68 -19.51
C SER A 84 4.11 3.24 -18.19
N TYR A 85 4.87 2.14 -18.24
CA TYR A 85 5.67 1.70 -17.09
C TYR A 85 6.70 2.73 -16.63
N TRP A 86 7.11 3.67 -17.50
CA TRP A 86 7.97 4.79 -17.13
C TRP A 86 7.31 5.75 -16.13
N VAL A 87 5.98 5.71 -15.99
CA VAL A 87 5.23 6.40 -14.93
C VAL A 87 5.10 5.50 -13.70
N LEU A 88 4.73 4.24 -13.91
CA LEU A 88 4.45 3.29 -12.83
C LEU A 88 5.69 2.95 -12.00
N GLY A 89 6.82 2.68 -12.64
CA GLY A 89 8.07 2.30 -11.99
C GLY A 89 8.55 3.34 -10.96
N PRO A 90 8.68 4.63 -11.32
CA PRO A 90 8.98 5.69 -10.38
C PRO A 90 7.95 5.84 -9.26
N MET A 91 6.65 5.67 -9.54
CA MET A 91 5.62 5.69 -8.51
C MET A 91 5.75 4.53 -7.53
N PHE A 92 6.05 3.32 -8.02
CA PHE A 92 6.33 2.15 -7.18
C PHE A 92 7.56 2.37 -6.30
N PHE A 93 8.64 2.91 -6.87
CA PHE A 93 9.81 3.29 -6.10
C PHE A 93 9.49 4.32 -5.01
N ALA A 94 8.76 5.38 -5.36
CA ALA A 94 8.42 6.46 -4.44
C ALA A 94 7.49 5.97 -3.30
N THR A 95 6.50 5.14 -3.61
CA THR A 95 5.61 4.53 -2.61
C THR A 95 6.37 3.60 -1.67
N GLY A 96 7.28 2.78 -2.22
CA GLY A 96 8.20 1.96 -1.43
C GLY A 96 9.09 2.80 -0.53
N LEU A 97 9.66 3.89 -1.04
CA LEU A 97 10.49 4.82 -0.27
C LEU A 97 9.74 5.43 0.91
N CYS A 98 8.50 5.87 0.70
CA CYS A 98 7.66 6.37 1.78
C CYS A 98 7.39 5.27 2.83
N MET A 99 7.09 4.05 2.39
CA MET A 99 6.85 2.93 3.29
C MET A 99 8.08 2.60 4.14
N GLY A 100 9.28 2.67 3.56
CA GLY A 100 10.55 2.52 4.29
C GLY A 100 10.78 3.61 5.34
N HIS A 101 10.22 4.80 5.16
CA HIS A 101 10.25 5.87 6.17
C HIS A 101 9.16 5.78 7.24
N ILE A 102 8.15 4.93 7.04
CA ILE A 102 7.03 4.77 7.96
C ILE A 102 7.22 3.51 8.82
N MET A 103 7.52 2.37 8.21
CA MET A 103 7.44 1.06 8.88
C MET A 103 8.47 0.85 10.01
N PRO A 104 9.78 1.12 9.82
CA PRO A 104 10.75 0.96 10.91
C PRO A 104 10.46 1.88 12.10
N PRO A 105 10.31 3.22 11.92
CA PRO A 105 10.04 4.10 13.06
C PRO A 105 8.70 3.81 13.75
N ALA A 106 7.68 3.36 13.02
CA ALA A 106 6.41 2.94 13.60
C ALA A 106 6.56 1.68 14.47
N THR A 107 7.37 0.73 14.03
CA THR A 107 7.65 -0.51 14.76
C THR A 107 8.47 -0.21 16.02
N ASP A 108 9.51 0.61 15.90
CA ASP A 108 10.35 1.04 17.04
C ASP A 108 9.52 1.80 18.08
N ALA A 109 8.65 2.71 17.63
CA ALA A 109 7.77 3.46 18.52
C ALA A 109 6.79 2.55 19.28
N LEU A 110 6.31 1.48 18.64
CA LEU A 110 5.42 0.51 19.26
C LEU A 110 6.17 -0.35 20.29
N LEU A 111 7.32 -0.90 19.93
CA LEU A 111 8.11 -1.74 20.82
C LEU A 111 8.65 -0.95 22.01
N GLY A 112 9.11 0.29 21.79
CA GLY A 112 9.56 1.19 22.85
C GLY A 112 8.44 1.71 23.76
N ALA A 113 7.16 1.48 23.44
CA ALA A 113 6.03 1.81 24.31
C ALA A 113 5.65 0.69 25.28
N VAL A 114 6.21 -0.51 25.11
CA VAL A 114 5.88 -1.70 25.90
C VAL A 114 7.05 -2.02 26.83
N ALA A 115 6.76 -2.34 28.10
CA ALA A 115 7.79 -2.80 29.03
C ALA A 115 8.53 -4.01 28.46
N GLU A 116 9.84 -4.11 28.69
CA GLU A 116 10.71 -5.12 28.07
C GLU A 116 10.21 -6.56 28.28
N ALA A 117 9.69 -6.86 29.47
CA ALA A 117 9.06 -8.13 29.84
C ALA A 117 7.77 -8.48 29.05
N ARG A 118 7.18 -7.52 28.32
CA ARG A 118 5.97 -7.66 27.50
C ARG A 118 6.21 -7.35 26.01
N SER A 119 7.46 -7.11 25.60
CA SER A 119 7.85 -6.82 24.22
C SER A 119 7.35 -7.88 23.22
N GLY A 120 7.38 -9.15 23.61
CA GLY A 120 6.83 -10.26 22.82
C GLY A 120 5.32 -10.12 22.55
N VAL A 121 4.54 -9.67 23.53
CA VAL A 121 3.10 -9.40 23.37
C VAL A 121 2.89 -8.18 22.45
N GLY A 122 3.70 -7.14 22.59
CA GLY A 122 3.66 -5.96 21.72
C GLY A 122 3.92 -6.30 20.25
N SER A 123 4.94 -7.12 19.98
CA SER A 123 5.28 -7.60 18.64
C SER A 123 4.18 -8.50 18.03
N ALA A 124 3.60 -9.39 18.84
CA ALA A 124 2.47 -10.21 18.41
C ALA A 124 1.26 -9.34 18.03
N MET A 125 0.90 -8.35 18.86
CA MET A 125 -0.19 -7.41 18.57
C MET A 125 0.07 -6.57 17.33
N ASN A 126 1.33 -6.17 17.07
CA ASN A 126 1.71 -5.50 15.83
C ASN A 126 1.43 -6.39 14.62
N SER A 127 1.88 -7.63 14.69
CA SER A 127 1.75 -8.60 13.60
C SER A 127 0.28 -8.88 13.28
N VAL A 128 -0.55 -9.04 14.31
CA VAL A 128 -2.01 -9.14 14.16
C VAL A 128 -2.57 -7.88 13.51
N SER A 129 -2.14 -6.69 13.96
CA SER A 129 -2.60 -5.41 13.39
C SER A 129 -2.25 -5.26 11.91
N VAL A 130 -1.06 -5.71 11.50
CA VAL A 130 -0.61 -5.71 10.10
C VAL A 130 -1.45 -6.67 9.27
N GLN A 131 -1.62 -7.91 9.74
CA GLN A 131 -2.37 -8.93 9.00
C GLN A 131 -3.86 -8.59 8.90
N VAL A 132 -4.47 -8.16 9.99
CA VAL A 132 -5.88 -7.73 10.02
C VAL A 132 -6.09 -6.51 9.13
N GLY A 133 -5.22 -5.50 9.25
CA GLY A 133 -5.27 -4.32 8.38
C GLY A 133 -5.18 -4.72 6.91
N GLY A 134 -4.20 -5.55 6.56
CA GLY A 134 -4.01 -6.03 5.20
C GLY A 134 -5.21 -6.82 4.65
N ALA A 135 -5.73 -7.78 5.43
CA ALA A 135 -6.88 -8.59 5.05
C ALA A 135 -8.14 -7.75 4.84
N ILE A 136 -8.41 -6.81 5.76
CA ILE A 136 -9.53 -5.87 5.62
C ILE A 136 -9.33 -4.98 4.39
N GLY A 137 -8.10 -4.54 4.11
CA GLY A 137 -7.76 -3.74 2.94
C GLY A 137 -8.10 -4.44 1.64
N VAL A 138 -7.60 -5.67 1.47
CA VAL A 138 -7.88 -6.48 0.27
C VAL A 138 -9.38 -6.77 0.15
N ALA A 139 -10.05 -7.12 1.24
CA ALA A 139 -11.47 -7.43 1.22
C ALA A 139 -12.32 -6.19 0.89
N ALA A 140 -12.17 -5.09 1.64
CA ALA A 140 -13.02 -3.90 1.49
C ALA A 140 -12.75 -3.18 0.17
N LEU A 141 -11.49 -2.91 -0.18
CA LEU A 141 -11.15 -2.20 -1.42
C LEU A 141 -11.36 -3.09 -2.65
N GLY A 142 -11.08 -4.39 -2.53
CA GLY A 142 -11.41 -5.38 -3.55
C GLY A 142 -12.92 -5.50 -3.79
N SER A 143 -13.75 -5.47 -2.73
CA SER A 143 -15.21 -5.45 -2.85
C SER A 143 -15.71 -4.17 -3.52
N VAL A 144 -15.15 -3.00 -3.19
CA VAL A 144 -15.49 -1.74 -3.88
C VAL A 144 -15.18 -1.84 -5.37
N LEU A 145 -13.95 -2.25 -5.71
CA LEU A 145 -13.50 -2.42 -7.09
C LEU A 145 -14.38 -3.42 -7.86
N SER A 146 -14.62 -4.59 -7.28
CA SER A 146 -15.44 -5.66 -7.88
C SER A 146 -16.90 -5.24 -8.05
N SER A 147 -17.50 -4.57 -7.06
CA SER A 147 -18.90 -4.13 -7.13
C SER A 147 -19.12 -3.13 -8.26
N ILE A 148 -18.21 -2.16 -8.40
CA ILE A 148 -18.28 -1.16 -9.46
C ILE A 148 -18.06 -1.80 -10.82
N TYR A 149 -17.02 -2.63 -10.94
CA TYR A 149 -16.75 -3.42 -12.13
C TYR A 149 -18.00 -4.19 -12.60
N SER A 150 -18.59 -5.01 -11.72
CA SER A 150 -19.76 -5.83 -12.06
C SER A 150 -20.97 -4.97 -12.47
N SER A 151 -21.15 -3.79 -11.84
CA SER A 151 -22.24 -2.87 -12.18
C SER A 151 -22.09 -2.23 -13.56
N ASN A 152 -20.87 -1.86 -13.94
CA ASN A 152 -20.58 -1.15 -15.18
C ASN A 152 -20.36 -2.10 -16.37
N VAL A 153 -19.80 -3.28 -16.12
CA VAL A 153 -19.49 -4.24 -17.19
C VAL A 153 -20.76 -4.94 -17.70
N LYS A 154 -21.75 -5.15 -16.83
CA LYS A 154 -23.01 -5.84 -17.17
C LYS A 154 -23.77 -5.22 -18.36
N PRO A 155 -24.05 -3.90 -18.39
CA PRO A 155 -24.69 -3.29 -19.57
C PRO A 155 -23.80 -3.33 -20.82
N ALA A 156 -22.48 -3.19 -20.67
CA ALA A 156 -21.56 -3.24 -21.81
C ALA A 156 -21.50 -4.63 -22.45
N ILE A 157 -21.47 -5.69 -21.63
CA ILE A 157 -21.52 -7.09 -22.06
C ILE A 157 -22.86 -7.41 -22.75
N ALA A 158 -23.97 -6.89 -22.23
CA ALA A 158 -25.29 -7.10 -22.81
C ALA A 158 -25.44 -6.52 -24.23
N ALA A 159 -24.60 -5.54 -24.59
CA ALA A 159 -24.57 -4.97 -25.93
C ALA A 159 -23.77 -5.80 -26.94
N ILE A 160 -23.04 -6.84 -26.50
CA ILE A 160 -22.22 -7.69 -27.37
C ILE A 160 -23.12 -8.74 -28.06
N PRO A 161 -23.26 -8.71 -29.39
CA PRO A 161 -24.09 -9.67 -30.11
C PRO A 161 -23.58 -11.11 -29.94
N SER A 162 -24.50 -12.05 -29.74
CA SER A 162 -24.21 -13.49 -29.72
C SER A 162 -23.21 -13.96 -28.66
N LEU A 163 -23.01 -13.20 -27.58
CA LEU A 163 -22.18 -13.64 -26.46
C LEU A 163 -22.91 -14.74 -25.66
N PRO A 164 -22.27 -15.90 -25.40
CA PRO A 164 -22.89 -16.95 -24.60
C PRO A 164 -23.22 -16.47 -23.18
N THR A 165 -24.42 -16.77 -22.68
CA THR A 165 -24.90 -16.32 -21.36
C THR A 165 -23.97 -16.72 -20.22
N GLU A 166 -23.36 -17.90 -20.29
CA GLU A 166 -22.40 -18.34 -19.26
C GLU A 166 -21.13 -17.49 -19.26
N VAL A 167 -20.63 -17.11 -20.45
CA VAL A 167 -19.48 -16.20 -20.58
C VAL A 167 -19.85 -14.82 -20.07
N ALA A 168 -21.03 -14.31 -20.40
CA ALA A 168 -21.53 -13.02 -19.92
C ALA A 168 -21.62 -12.96 -18.38
N ARG A 169 -22.16 -14.02 -17.76
CA ARG A 169 -22.27 -14.12 -16.30
C ARG A 169 -20.89 -14.19 -15.65
N ALA A 170 -20.03 -15.10 -16.11
CA ALA A 170 -18.70 -15.28 -15.57
C ALA A 170 -17.81 -14.03 -15.73
N ALA A 171 -17.94 -13.32 -16.85
CA ALA A 171 -17.26 -12.05 -17.10
C ALA A 171 -17.77 -10.91 -16.21
N THR A 172 -19.05 -10.93 -15.80
CA THR A 172 -19.60 -9.95 -14.85
C THR A 172 -18.99 -10.11 -13.46
N ASP A 173 -18.66 -11.33 -13.05
CA ASP A 173 -18.17 -11.63 -11.70
C ASP A 173 -16.68 -11.31 -11.52
N SER A 174 -15.89 -11.29 -12.61
CA SER A 174 -14.45 -11.08 -12.52
C SER A 174 -13.84 -10.54 -13.83
N VAL A 175 -13.06 -9.46 -13.70
CA VAL A 175 -12.26 -8.90 -14.81
C VAL A 175 -11.29 -9.93 -15.39
N GLY A 176 -10.65 -10.73 -14.53
CA GLY A 176 -9.70 -11.74 -14.99
C GLY A 176 -10.38 -12.83 -15.81
N VAL A 177 -11.59 -13.24 -15.40
CA VAL A 177 -12.39 -14.22 -16.16
C VAL A 177 -12.85 -13.63 -17.48
N ALA A 178 -13.26 -12.36 -17.50
CA ALA A 178 -13.66 -11.67 -18.73
C ALA A 178 -12.52 -11.62 -19.76
N ILE A 179 -11.30 -11.28 -19.32
CA ILE A 179 -10.12 -11.25 -20.20
C ILE A 179 -9.78 -12.64 -20.72
N ILE A 180 -9.68 -13.65 -19.85
CA ILE A 180 -9.38 -15.04 -20.27
C ILE A 180 -10.47 -15.59 -21.21
N ALA A 181 -11.74 -15.26 -20.97
CA ALA A 181 -12.83 -15.70 -21.82
C ALA A 181 -12.80 -15.01 -23.20
N SER A 182 -12.33 -13.76 -23.27
CA SER A 182 -12.23 -13.02 -24.53
C SER A 182 -11.28 -13.67 -25.54
N ASP A 183 -10.21 -14.34 -25.07
CA ASP A 183 -9.24 -15.05 -25.93
C ASP A 183 -9.86 -16.24 -26.68
N ARG A 184 -11.04 -16.71 -26.25
CA ARG A 184 -11.75 -17.86 -26.84
C ARG A 184 -12.89 -17.45 -27.78
N LEU A 185 -13.09 -16.16 -27.98
CA LEU A 185 -14.18 -15.62 -28.79
C LEU A 185 -13.67 -15.18 -30.19
N PRO A 186 -14.55 -15.08 -31.19
CA PRO A 186 -14.22 -14.45 -32.46
C PRO A 186 -13.75 -13.01 -32.26
N ASP A 187 -12.84 -12.52 -33.12
CA ASP A 187 -12.12 -11.25 -32.97
C ASP A 187 -13.00 -10.05 -32.57
N GLY A 188 -14.19 -9.91 -33.18
CA GLY A 188 -15.11 -8.81 -32.86
C GLY A 188 -15.69 -8.89 -31.43
N ALA A 189 -16.09 -10.08 -30.99
CA ALA A 189 -16.60 -10.28 -29.63
C ALA A 189 -15.47 -10.28 -28.59
N SER A 190 -14.29 -10.76 -28.96
CA SER A 190 -13.07 -10.72 -28.14
C SER A 190 -12.66 -9.28 -27.80
N GLN A 191 -12.56 -8.41 -28.81
CA GLN A 191 -12.23 -7.00 -28.61
C GLN A 191 -13.32 -6.25 -27.84
N ALA A 192 -14.59 -6.52 -28.12
CA ALA A 192 -15.70 -5.91 -27.39
C ALA A 192 -15.72 -6.30 -25.91
N LEU A 193 -15.49 -7.59 -25.59
CA LEU A 193 -15.48 -8.06 -24.20
C LEU A 193 -14.26 -7.53 -23.44
N SER A 194 -13.07 -7.59 -24.03
CA SER A 194 -11.84 -7.11 -23.39
C SER A 194 -11.87 -5.59 -23.16
N SER A 195 -12.34 -4.80 -24.11
CA SER A 195 -12.49 -3.34 -23.94
C SER A 195 -13.53 -2.99 -22.88
N ALA A 196 -14.70 -3.65 -22.90
CA ALA A 196 -15.73 -3.47 -21.87
C ALA A 196 -15.20 -3.80 -20.47
N ALA A 197 -14.47 -4.92 -20.32
CA ALA A 197 -13.90 -5.35 -19.06
C ALA A 197 -12.82 -4.38 -18.55
N ARG A 198 -11.89 -3.97 -19.41
CA ARG A 198 -10.83 -3.01 -19.04
C ARG A 198 -11.39 -1.64 -18.66
N GLY A 199 -12.33 -1.10 -19.45
CA GLY A 199 -12.99 0.17 -19.14
C GLY A 199 -13.73 0.13 -17.80
N SER A 200 -14.57 -0.89 -17.60
CA SER A 200 -15.34 -1.05 -16.35
C SER A 200 -14.44 -1.26 -15.13
N PHE A 201 -13.28 -1.90 -15.31
CA PHE A 201 -12.29 -2.02 -14.26
C PHE A 201 -11.68 -0.66 -13.90
N MET A 202 -11.38 0.17 -14.91
CA MET A 202 -10.82 1.50 -14.69
C MET A 202 -11.80 2.44 -13.97
N ASP A 203 -13.11 2.30 -14.20
CA ASP A 203 -14.12 3.03 -13.42
C ASP A 203 -14.04 2.67 -11.93
N GLY A 204 -13.94 1.38 -11.62
CA GLY A 204 -13.78 0.90 -10.25
C GLY A 204 -12.44 1.30 -9.64
N TRP A 205 -11.38 1.31 -10.44
CA TRP A 205 -10.03 1.73 -10.05
C TRP A 205 -10.01 3.17 -9.55
N GLN A 206 -10.64 4.09 -10.27
CA GLN A 206 -10.71 5.51 -9.87
C GLN A 206 -11.40 5.67 -8.52
N VAL A 207 -12.54 5.00 -8.32
CA VAL A 207 -13.27 5.08 -7.04
C VAL A 207 -12.46 4.46 -5.90
N MET A 208 -11.80 3.32 -6.14
CA MET A 208 -10.90 2.71 -5.17
C MET A 208 -9.74 3.64 -4.79
N ALA A 209 -9.13 4.32 -5.77
CA ALA A 209 -8.06 5.28 -5.53
C ALA A 209 -8.52 6.47 -4.67
N PHE A 210 -9.72 7.03 -4.93
CA PHE A 210 -10.31 8.07 -4.09
C PHE A 210 -10.64 7.58 -2.67
N ALA A 211 -11.18 6.35 -2.53
CA ALA A 211 -11.44 5.75 -1.23
C ALA A 211 -10.16 5.61 -0.41
N VAL A 212 -9.07 5.15 -1.03
CA VAL A 212 -7.75 5.04 -0.41
C VAL A 212 -7.20 6.40 0.00
N CYS A 213 -7.37 7.43 -0.84
CA CYS A 213 -6.97 8.80 -0.47
C CYS A 213 -7.73 9.28 0.78
N GLY A 214 -9.04 9.05 0.85
CA GLY A 214 -9.85 9.41 2.02
C GLY A 214 -9.39 8.69 3.29
N ILE A 215 -9.15 7.38 3.21
CA ILE A 215 -8.66 6.59 4.34
C ILE A 215 -7.24 7.03 4.74
N GLY A 216 -6.36 7.31 3.77
CA GLY A 216 -5.00 7.77 3.99
C GLY A 216 -4.94 9.12 4.69
N LEU A 217 -5.77 10.08 4.28
CA LEU A 217 -5.90 11.39 4.95
C LEU A 217 -6.43 11.24 6.39
N ALA A 218 -7.43 10.38 6.62
CA ALA A 218 -7.92 10.08 7.95
C ALA A 218 -6.83 9.45 8.84
N ALA A 219 -6.02 8.54 8.28
CA ALA A 219 -4.90 7.93 8.97
C ALA A 219 -3.82 8.96 9.33
N ALA A 220 -3.47 9.86 8.41
CA ALA A 220 -2.52 10.94 8.64
C ALA A 220 -3.01 11.89 9.75
N PHE A 221 -4.29 12.27 9.72
CA PHE A 221 -4.91 13.07 10.77
C PHE A 221 -4.84 12.38 12.14
N PHE A 222 -5.18 11.08 12.20
CA PHE A 222 -5.10 10.30 13.44
C PHE A 222 -3.67 10.23 13.98
N VAL A 223 -2.67 10.02 13.13
CA VAL A 223 -1.25 10.02 13.53
C VAL A 223 -0.86 11.38 14.10
N MET A 224 -1.17 12.47 13.40
CA MET A 224 -0.83 13.83 13.86
C MET A 224 -1.52 14.20 15.17
N ARG A 225 -2.76 13.74 15.39
CA ARG A 225 -3.56 14.13 16.56
C ARG A 225 -3.29 13.29 17.81
N PHE A 226 -2.93 12.01 17.64
CA PHE A 226 -2.86 11.05 18.74
C PHE A 226 -1.48 10.43 18.95
N MET A 227 -0.50 10.62 18.06
CA MET A 227 0.87 10.15 18.28
C MET A 227 1.63 11.20 19.11
N PRO A 228 1.98 10.93 20.39
CA PRO A 228 2.72 11.88 21.19
C PRO A 228 4.13 12.08 20.60
N PRO A 229 4.68 13.31 20.58
CA PRO A 229 6.08 13.53 20.24
C PRO A 229 6.93 12.81 21.29
N ARG A 230 7.67 11.76 20.89
CA ARG A 230 8.72 11.22 21.74
C ARG A 230 10.06 11.71 21.24
N HIS A 231 10.70 12.52 22.07
CA HIS A 231 12.14 12.68 22.08
C HIS A 231 12.73 11.35 22.55
N LEU A 232 13.74 10.83 21.86
CA LEU A 232 14.54 9.72 22.39
C LEU A 232 15.04 10.13 23.79
N PRO A 233 14.93 9.27 24.83
CA PRO A 233 15.54 9.56 26.11
C PRO A 233 17.05 9.71 25.93
N VAL A 234 17.58 10.88 26.29
CA VAL A 234 19.01 11.21 26.32
C VAL A 234 19.78 10.34 27.35
N GLU A 235 19.07 9.55 28.17
CA GLU A 235 19.63 8.72 29.24
C GLU A 235 20.65 7.65 28.81
N ALA A 236 20.63 7.19 27.55
CA ALA A 236 21.66 6.26 27.07
C ALA A 236 22.99 6.94 26.70
N ALA A 237 22.98 8.26 26.43
CA ALA A 237 24.20 9.01 26.12
C ALA A 237 24.95 9.43 27.39
N ASP A 238 24.23 9.73 28.48
CA ASP A 238 24.85 10.11 29.76
C ASP A 238 25.44 8.90 30.50
N ALA A 239 24.85 7.71 30.38
CA ALA A 239 25.34 6.49 31.02
C ALA A 239 26.71 6.02 30.51
N LEU A 240 27.11 6.39 29.28
CA LEU A 240 28.42 6.08 28.70
C LEU A 240 29.50 7.13 29.02
N SER A 241 29.10 8.28 29.59
CA SER A 241 30.03 9.35 29.99
C SER A 241 30.49 9.28 31.46
N SER A 242 29.88 8.38 32.25
CA SER A 242 30.10 8.24 33.70
C SER A 242 30.84 6.96 34.17
N PRO A 243 32.00 6.56 33.61
CA PRO A 243 32.89 5.66 34.35
C PRO A 243 34.10 6.31 35.05
N LEU A 244 34.46 7.58 34.78
CA LEU A 244 35.79 8.10 35.15
C LEU A 244 35.86 9.12 36.31
N ARG A 245 34.85 9.20 37.19
CA ARG A 245 34.88 10.12 38.36
C ARG A 245 34.92 9.44 39.74
N GLY A 246 35.18 8.13 39.79
CA GLY A 246 35.12 7.33 41.02
C GLY A 246 36.43 7.13 41.80
N GLU A 247 37.61 7.42 41.25
CA GLU A 247 38.89 6.95 41.85
C GLU A 247 39.75 8.00 42.57
N GLU A 248 39.25 9.20 42.86
CA GLU A 248 40.11 10.24 43.47
C GLU A 248 39.50 10.87 44.72
N LYS A 249 39.27 10.08 45.78
CA LYS A 249 39.31 10.58 47.18
C LYS A 249 39.19 9.49 48.24
N SER A 250 40.31 8.87 48.60
CA SER A 250 40.54 8.38 49.97
C SER A 250 42.02 8.11 50.26
N LEU A 251 42.78 9.19 50.45
CA LEU A 251 44.00 9.23 51.27
C LEU A 251 43.91 10.55 52.04
N PRO A 252 43.80 10.49 53.38
CA PRO A 252 45.01 10.53 54.19
C PRO A 252 45.10 9.42 55.26
#